data_AF-A0A2D7DG20-F1
#
_entry.id   AF-A0A2D7DG20-F1
#
_cell.length_a   1.000
_cell.length_b   1.000
_cell.length_c   1.000
_cell.angle_alpha   90.00
_cell.angle_beta   90.00
_cell.angle_gamma   90.00
#
_symmetry.space_group_name_H-M   'P 1'
#
loop_
_entity.id
_entity.type
_entity.pdbx_description
1 polymer ?
#
loop_
_entity_poly.entity_id
_entity_poly.type
_entity_poly.pdbx_seq_one_letter_code
_entity_poly.pdbx_strand_id
1 'polypeptide(L)'
;MPLTPECNLQPTPSVYPPKRTNMLGLGAKIEHPTHGEGVVFGTDGDFWRIYFREVGEKSIGKDYTQLDVIEPAEDFSQPDVSDIMTAMEHVLDDFTDKIRGDESVEAIEISDRWDGGMLILQPADDELK
;
A
#
# COMPACT_ATOMS: atom_id res chain seq x y z
N MET A 1 26.42 38.12 50.60
CA MET A 1 25.61 38.57 49.44
C MET A 1 26.17 37.89 48.20
N PRO A 2 25.33 37.25 47.38
CA PRO A 2 25.74 36.21 46.45
C PRO A 2 26.07 36.77 45.06
N LEU A 3 26.96 36.10 44.34
CA LEU A 3 26.98 36.09 42.89
C LEU A 3 26.88 34.62 42.46
N THR A 4 25.73 34.26 41.89
CA THR A 4 25.47 32.98 41.26
C THR A 4 26.27 32.87 39.96
N PRO A 5 26.96 31.75 39.68
CA PRO A 5 27.31 31.42 38.31
C PRO A 5 26.10 30.76 37.62
N GLU A 6 25.66 31.35 36.52
CA GLU A 6 24.60 30.83 35.66
C GLU A 6 25.00 29.46 35.10
N CYS A 7 24.20 28.45 35.41
CA CYS A 7 24.33 27.11 34.85
C CYS A 7 23.75 27.11 33.44
N ASN A 8 24.60 27.39 32.44
CA ASN A 8 24.27 27.22 31.02
C ASN A 8 24.14 25.73 30.68
N LEU A 9 22.96 25.16 30.97
CA LEU A 9 22.50 23.89 30.43
C LEU A 9 22.10 24.11 28.98
N GLN A 10 23.02 23.82 28.06
CA GLN A 10 22.66 23.55 26.67
C GLN A 10 21.67 22.38 26.66
N PRO A 11 20.51 22.45 25.97
CA PRO A 11 19.65 21.30 25.81
C PRO A 11 20.38 20.29 24.93
N THR A 12 20.82 19.19 25.52
CA THR A 12 21.34 18.06 24.74
C THR A 12 20.21 17.56 23.84
N PRO A 13 20.40 17.44 22.52
CA PRO A 13 19.41 16.77 21.68
C PRO A 13 19.39 15.31 22.11
N SER A 14 18.30 14.90 22.78
CA SER A 14 18.08 13.49 23.05
C SER A 14 17.82 12.81 21.71
N VAL A 15 18.90 12.31 21.12
CA VAL A 15 18.86 11.35 20.02
C VAL A 15 18.31 10.06 20.62
N TYR A 16 16.99 9.96 20.72
CA TYR A 16 16.36 8.68 20.93
C TYR A 16 16.51 7.90 19.62
N PRO A 17 17.22 6.76 19.61
CA PRO A 17 17.13 5.86 18.48
C PRO A 17 15.67 5.43 18.32
N PRO A 18 15.16 5.24 17.08
CA PRO A 18 13.84 4.65 16.92
C PRO A 18 13.85 3.30 17.64
N LYS A 19 13.01 3.17 18.68
CA LYS A 19 12.79 1.89 19.34
C LYS A 19 12.37 0.93 18.23
N ARG A 20 13.15 -0.13 18.04
CA ARG A 20 12.72 -1.28 17.26
C ARG A 20 11.61 -1.94 18.08
N THR A 21 10.39 -1.41 17.92
CA THR A 21 9.13 -1.95 18.43
C THR A 21 8.95 -3.28 17.74
N ASN A 22 9.40 -4.34 18.40
CA ASN A 22 9.37 -5.67 17.83
C ASN A 22 7.91 -6.16 17.81
N MET A 23 7.24 -5.89 16.68
CA MET A 23 6.18 -6.69 16.07
C MET A 23 4.84 -6.83 16.83
N LEU A 24 4.44 -5.81 17.58
CA LEU A 24 3.02 -5.63 17.97
C LEU A 24 2.26 -5.02 16.78
N GLY A 25 1.61 -5.88 16.01
CA GLY A 25 0.77 -5.48 14.86
C GLY A 25 -0.58 -6.19 14.88
N LEU A 26 -1.38 -5.96 13.84
CA LEU A 26 -2.66 -6.65 13.64
C LEU A 26 -2.39 -8.16 13.44
N GLY A 27 -3.11 -9.01 14.17
CA GLY A 27 -2.92 -10.46 14.14
C GLY A 27 -1.85 -10.99 15.09
N ALA A 28 -1.12 -10.13 15.82
CA ALA A 28 -0.15 -10.59 16.82
C ALA A 28 -0.83 -11.34 17.97
N LYS A 29 -0.21 -12.43 18.40
CA LYS A 29 -0.61 -13.20 19.59
C LYS A 29 0.17 -12.70 20.79
N ILE A 30 -0.54 -12.29 21.83
CA ILE A 30 0.05 -11.69 23.02
C ILE A 30 -0.40 -12.41 24.29
N GLU A 31 0.44 -12.36 25.31
CA GLU A 31 0.10 -12.79 26.67
C GLU A 31 0.06 -11.57 27.59
N HIS A 32 -1.06 -11.43 28.30
CA HIS A 32 -1.22 -10.43 29.35
C HIS A 32 -1.12 -11.09 30.74
N PRO A 33 -0.34 -10.55 31.69
CA PRO A 33 -0.09 -11.17 32.99
C PRO A 33 -1.35 -11.43 33.83
N THR A 34 -2.45 -10.71 33.56
CA THR A 34 -3.72 -10.83 34.30
C THR A 34 -4.86 -11.41 33.45
N HIS A 35 -4.74 -11.41 32.12
CA HIS A 35 -5.86 -11.76 31.22
C HIS A 35 -5.52 -12.96 30.33
N GLY A 36 -4.31 -13.50 30.47
CA GLY A 36 -3.82 -14.65 29.71
C GLY A 36 -3.59 -14.30 28.25
N GLU A 37 -3.73 -15.33 27.43
CA GLU A 37 -3.50 -15.28 25.99
C GLU A 37 -4.62 -14.54 25.24
N GLY A 38 -4.23 -13.67 24.30
CA GLY A 38 -5.12 -12.93 23.43
C GLY A 38 -4.53 -12.61 22.06
N VAL A 39 -5.38 -12.18 21.14
CA VAL A 39 -5.01 -11.83 19.76
C VAL A 39 -5.41 -10.38 19.47
N VAL A 40 -4.50 -9.61 18.88
CA VAL A 40 -4.76 -8.25 18.40
C VAL A 40 -5.60 -8.32 17.13
N PHE A 41 -6.80 -7.77 17.13
CA PHE A 41 -7.66 -7.75 15.94
C PHE A 41 -7.84 -6.35 15.34
N GLY A 42 -7.47 -5.30 16.08
CA GLY A 42 -7.67 -3.93 15.65
C GLY A 42 -6.76 -2.93 16.35
N THR A 43 -6.64 -1.75 15.75
CA THR A 43 -6.01 -0.59 16.36
C THR A 43 -6.92 0.62 16.25
N ASP A 44 -7.05 1.38 17.33
CA ASP A 44 -7.85 2.59 17.43
C ASP A 44 -6.97 3.70 17.99
N GLY A 45 -6.39 4.53 17.11
CA GLY A 45 -5.44 5.58 17.49
C GLY A 45 -4.26 5.01 18.30
N ASP A 46 -4.18 5.40 19.57
CA ASP A 46 -3.16 4.98 20.53
C ASP A 46 -3.53 3.73 21.35
N PHE A 47 -4.58 3.01 20.95
CA PHE A 47 -5.05 1.78 21.61
C PHE A 47 -4.98 0.57 20.67
N TRP A 48 -4.58 -0.57 21.24
CA TRP A 48 -4.74 -1.90 20.66
C TRP A 48 -6.06 -2.51 21.13
N ARG A 49 -6.83 -3.06 20.21
CA ARG A 49 -7.99 -3.89 20.54
C ARG A 49 -7.58 -5.35 20.50
N ILE A 50 -7.65 -5.99 21.66
CA ILE A 50 -7.21 -7.36 21.88
C ILE A 50 -8.39 -8.18 22.35
N TYR A 51 -8.52 -9.37 21.78
CA TYR A 51 -9.48 -10.37 22.24
C TYR A 51 -8.76 -11.40 23.09
N PHE A 52 -9.07 -11.45 24.39
CA PHE A 52 -8.57 -12.44 25.33
C PHE A 52 -9.50 -13.65 25.41
N ARG A 53 -8.94 -14.85 25.49
CA ARG A 53 -9.74 -16.08 25.56
C ARG A 53 -10.63 -16.16 26.81
N GLU A 54 -10.17 -15.61 27.93
CA GLU A 54 -10.87 -15.71 29.22
C GLU A 54 -11.77 -14.51 29.52
N VAL A 55 -11.38 -13.30 29.09
CA VAL A 55 -12.02 -12.03 29.49
C VAL A 55 -12.83 -11.40 28.35
N GLY A 56 -12.57 -11.81 27.10
CA GLY A 56 -13.18 -11.22 25.90
C GLY A 56 -12.41 -10.00 25.37
N GLU A 57 -13.12 -9.06 24.75
CA GLU A 57 -12.52 -7.85 24.14
C GLU A 57 -12.07 -6.83 25.19
N LYS A 58 -10.83 -6.36 25.06
CA LYS A 58 -10.28 -5.24 25.83
C LYS A 58 -9.43 -4.33 24.96
N SER A 59 -9.48 -3.04 25.28
CA SER A 59 -8.64 -2.01 24.67
C SER A 59 -7.48 -1.70 25.61
N ILE A 60 -6.24 -1.85 25.13
CA ILE A 60 -5.01 -1.58 25.90
C ILE A 60 -4.22 -0.48 25.18
N GLY A 61 -3.69 0.48 25.92
CA GLY A 61 -2.88 1.56 25.34
C GLY A 61 -1.57 1.04 24.75
N LYS A 62 -1.12 1.60 23.63
CA LYS A 62 0.15 1.25 22.97
C LYS A 62 1.38 1.48 23.86
N ASP A 63 1.28 2.37 24.85
CA ASP A 63 2.33 2.65 25.83
C ASP A 63 2.51 1.53 26.88
N TYR A 64 1.57 0.58 26.95
CA TYR A 64 1.62 -0.48 27.94
C TYR A 64 2.73 -1.48 27.63
N THR A 65 3.80 -1.43 28.43
CA THR A 65 5.08 -2.13 28.17
C THR A 65 5.12 -3.55 28.74
N GLN A 66 4.05 -4.03 29.38
CA GLN A 66 4.01 -5.34 30.09
C GLN A 66 3.27 -6.42 29.29
N LEU A 67 3.27 -6.32 27.96
CA LEU A 67 2.71 -7.35 27.06
C LEU A 67 3.86 -8.21 26.55
N ASP A 68 3.73 -9.53 26.72
CA ASP A 68 4.66 -10.47 26.11
C ASP A 68 4.10 -10.91 24.75
N VAL A 69 4.92 -10.85 23.70
CA VAL A 69 4.50 -11.21 22.34
C VAL A 69 4.91 -12.64 22.07
N ILE A 70 3.92 -13.54 22.02
CA ILE A 70 4.15 -14.96 21.72
C ILE A 70 4.38 -15.15 20.23
N GLU A 71 3.55 -14.50 19.42
CA GLU A 71 3.64 -14.57 17.96
C GLU A 71 3.58 -13.15 17.39
N PRO A 72 4.63 -12.74 16.65
CA PRO A 72 4.64 -11.43 16.03
C PRO A 72 3.53 -11.34 14.97
N ALA A 73 2.99 -10.14 14.77
CA ALA A 73 2.09 -9.92 13.65
C ALA A 73 2.80 -10.23 12.33
N GLU A 74 2.07 -10.88 11.42
CA GLU A 74 2.46 -10.89 10.02
C GLU A 74 2.47 -9.44 9.53
N ASP A 75 3.63 -9.01 9.03
CA ASP A 75 3.77 -7.71 8.40
C ASP A 75 3.02 -7.80 7.07
N PHE A 76 1.72 -7.47 7.09
CA PHE A 76 1.03 -7.00 5.90
C PHE A 76 1.60 -5.63 5.59
N SER A 77 2.87 -5.60 5.14
CA SER A 77 3.46 -4.43 4.52
C SER A 77 2.42 -3.97 3.52
N GLN A 78 1.87 -2.77 3.74
CA GLN A 78 0.89 -2.22 2.82
C GLN A 78 1.47 -2.36 1.41
N PRO A 79 0.68 -2.85 0.44
CA PRO A 79 1.18 -2.98 -0.92
C PRO A 79 1.78 -1.64 -1.34
N ASP A 80 2.97 -1.69 -1.95
CA ASP A 80 3.63 -0.46 -2.34
C ASP A 80 2.66 0.32 -3.25
N VAL A 81 2.63 1.64 -3.06
CA VAL A 81 1.74 2.49 -3.85
C VAL A 81 2.07 2.35 -5.34
N SER A 82 3.33 2.04 -5.66
CA SER A 82 3.80 1.69 -7.00
C SER A 82 3.05 0.49 -7.59
N ASP A 83 2.87 -0.60 -6.83
CA ASP A 83 2.16 -1.80 -7.27
C ASP A 83 0.68 -1.50 -7.57
N ILE A 84 0.05 -0.65 -6.76
CA ILE A 84 -1.33 -0.22 -6.97
C ILE A 84 -1.45 0.61 -8.26
N MET A 85 -0.50 1.51 -8.51
CA MET A 85 -0.47 2.32 -9.73
C MET A 85 -0.29 1.45 -10.97
N THR A 86 0.66 0.51 -10.95
CA THR A 86 0.89 -0.42 -12.05
C THR A 86 -0.33 -1.30 -12.32
N ALA A 87 -0.99 -1.80 -11.28
CA ALA A 87 -2.23 -2.57 -11.44
C ALA A 87 -3.35 -1.72 -12.07
N MET A 88 -3.45 -0.45 -11.70
CA MET A 88 -4.44 0.47 -12.26
C MET A 88 -4.17 0.81 -13.73
N GLU A 89 -2.91 1.09 -14.09
CA GLU A 89 -2.50 1.30 -15.49
C GLU A 89 -2.86 0.10 -16.35
N HIS A 90 -2.55 -1.11 -15.89
CA HIS A 90 -2.84 -2.33 -16.64
C HIS A 90 -4.34 -2.55 -16.88
N VAL A 91 -5.17 -2.26 -15.88
CA VAL A 91 -6.63 -2.34 -16.02
C VAL A 91 -7.16 -1.27 -16.99
N LEU A 92 -6.59 -0.07 -16.98
CA LEU A 92 -6.98 1.01 -17.90
C LEU A 92 -6.57 0.72 -19.33
N ASP A 93 -5.39 0.12 -19.56
CA ASP A 93 -4.94 -0.29 -20.89
C ASP A 93 -5.81 -1.40 -21.47
N ASP A 94 -6.05 -2.48 -20.71
CA ASP A 94 -6.92 -3.59 -21.13
C ASP A 94 -8.34 -3.12 -21.44
N PHE A 95 -8.85 -2.15 -20.66
CA PHE A 95 -10.15 -1.55 -20.89
C PHE A 95 -10.16 -0.60 -22.09
N THR A 96 -9.07 0.15 -22.32
CA THR A 96 -8.94 1.05 -23.47
C THR A 96 -8.89 0.27 -24.77
N ASP A 97 -8.14 -0.83 -24.81
CA ASP A 97 -8.09 -1.72 -25.97
C ASP A 97 -9.46 -2.36 -26.26
N LYS A 98 -10.18 -2.73 -25.20
CA LYS A 98 -11.50 -3.37 -25.32
C LYS A 98 -12.63 -2.40 -25.66
N ILE A 99 -12.60 -1.16 -25.15
CA ILE A 99 -13.60 -0.12 -25.46
C ILE A 99 -13.32 0.55 -26.80
N ARG A 100 -12.05 0.73 -27.18
CA ARG A 100 -11.73 1.34 -28.47
C ARG A 100 -12.25 0.55 -29.64
N GLY A 101 -12.57 -0.73 -29.52
CA GLY A 101 -13.50 -1.47 -30.39
C GLY A 101 -13.29 -1.41 -31.90
N ASP A 102 -12.21 -0.80 -32.40
CA ASP A 102 -12.23 -0.19 -33.72
C ASP A 102 -10.81 -0.01 -34.25
N GLU A 103 -10.53 -0.76 -35.31
CA GLU A 103 -9.73 -0.29 -36.44
C GLU A 103 -8.32 0.22 -36.16
N SER A 104 -7.53 -0.47 -35.31
CA SER A 104 -6.11 -0.58 -35.68
C SER A 104 -6.08 -1.41 -36.96
N VAL A 105 -6.18 -0.74 -38.12
CA VAL A 105 -5.93 -1.37 -39.40
C VAL A 105 -4.49 -1.86 -39.31
N GLU A 106 -4.31 -3.15 -39.04
CA GLU A 106 -3.00 -3.75 -39.04
C GLU A 106 -2.39 -3.43 -40.40
N ALA A 107 -1.16 -2.92 -40.40
CA ALA A 107 -0.46 -2.63 -41.64
C ALA A 107 -0.18 -3.96 -42.34
N ILE A 108 -1.10 -4.39 -43.21
CA ILE A 108 -0.95 -5.61 -44.01
C ILE A 108 -0.01 -5.27 -45.16
N GLU A 109 1.08 -6.03 -45.24
CA GLU A 109 2.00 -5.95 -46.35
C GLU A 109 1.28 -6.40 -47.64
N ILE A 110 1.20 -5.50 -48.63
CA ILE A 110 0.66 -5.82 -49.94
C ILE A 110 1.73 -6.55 -50.76
N SER A 111 1.33 -7.58 -51.50
CA SER A 111 2.26 -8.40 -52.29
C SER A 111 2.98 -7.61 -53.39
N ASP A 112 4.22 -8.03 -53.71
CA ASP A 112 5.09 -7.51 -54.79
C ASP A 112 4.41 -7.32 -56.16
N ARG A 113 3.31 -8.03 -56.42
CA ARG A 113 2.53 -7.89 -57.67
C ARG A 113 1.96 -6.48 -57.90
N TRP A 114 1.92 -5.66 -56.85
CA TRP A 114 1.43 -4.30 -56.88
C TRP A 114 2.55 -3.25 -57.05
N ASP A 115 3.82 -3.68 -57.06
CA ASP A 115 4.95 -2.76 -57.25
C ASP A 115 4.93 -2.16 -58.68
N GLY A 116 5.04 -0.84 -58.76
CA GLY A 116 4.85 -0.07 -60.01
C GLY A 116 3.41 -0.03 -60.55
N GLY A 117 2.42 -0.53 -59.80
CA GLY A 117 1.01 -0.52 -60.17
C GLY A 117 0.31 0.83 -59.95
N MET A 118 -0.91 0.97 -60.49
CA MET A 118 -1.74 2.16 -60.30
C MET A 118 -2.96 1.82 -59.42
N LEU A 119 -3.09 2.52 -58.30
CA LEU A 119 -4.26 2.43 -57.42
C LEU A 119 -5.34 3.41 -57.91
N ILE A 120 -6.54 2.90 -58.20
CA ILE A 120 -7.71 3.72 -58.52
C ILE A 120 -8.72 3.52 -57.39
N LEU A 121 -8.98 4.58 -56.63
CA LEU A 121 -10.03 4.60 -55.62
C LEU A 121 -11.27 5.26 -56.22
N GLN A 122 -12.36 4.51 -56.34
CA GLN A 122 -13.64 5.02 -56.81
C GLN A 122 -14.63 5.07 -55.64
N PRO A 123 -15.32 6.20 -55.43
CA PRO A 123 -16.38 6.27 -54.44
C PRO A 123 -17.54 5.35 -54.84
N ALA A 124 -18.30 4.87 -53.85
CA ALA A 124 -19.46 4.01 -54.08
C ALA A 124 -20.65 4.75 -54.73
N ASP A 125 -20.63 6.09 -54.69
CA ASP A 125 -21.66 6.94 -55.27
C ASP A 125 -21.10 7.63 -56.53
N ASP A 126 -21.67 7.29 -57.70
CA ASP A 126 -21.27 7.83 -59.00
C ASP A 126 -21.72 9.29 -59.21
N GLU A 127 -22.56 9.85 -58.33
CA GLU A 127 -23.01 11.25 -58.41
C GLU A 127 -22.02 12.22 -57.77
N LEU A 128 -21.13 11.74 -56.90
CA LEU A 128 -20.04 12.52 -56.30
C LEU A 128 -18.81 12.50 -57.22
N LYS A 129 -18.94 13.21 -58.35
CA LYS A 129 -17.85 13.42 -59.30
C LYS A 129 -16.87 14.51 -58.87
#